data_AF-A0AAP9MPC8-F1
#
_entry.id   AF-A0AAP9MPC8-F1
#
_cell.length_a   1.000
_cell.length_b   1.000
_cell.length_c   1.000
_cell.angle_alpha   90.00
_cell.angle_beta   90.00
_cell.angle_gamma   90.00
#
_symmetry.space_group_name_H-M   'P 1'
#
loop_
_entity.id
_entity.type
_entity.pdbx_description
1 polymer ?
#
loop_
_entity_poly.entity_id
_entity_poly.type
_entity_poly.pdbx_seq_one_letter_code
_entity_poly.pdbx_strand_id
1 'polypeptide(L)'
;MKRNLLSSAIIVAIMALGLTGCDDKKAETETPPPANSQPAAPAPEAPVAKAEAKPETPAQPVVDEQAVFDEKMDVYIKCYNKLQIPVQSSLARYADWLKDFKQGPTGEERTVYGIYGISESNLAECEKGVKSAVALTPALQPIDGVAVSYIDAAVALGNTINEMDKYYTQENYKDDAFAKGKTLHQTFLKNLEAFEPVAESYHAAIQEINDKRQLAELKNIEEREGKTFHYYSLAVMISAKQINNLISQEKFDVDAAMKKVSELETLVAQAKEADKGGMNFSFINSAGQYQLEAKKYVRRIRDKVPYSDWDKEQLQDANSSWMVEDSFPRALREYNEMVDDYNSLR
;
A
#
# COMPACT_ATOMS: atom_id res chain seq x y z
N MET A 1 -18.96 -19.16 23.61
CA MET A 1 -18.59 -19.66 22.26
C MET A 1 -17.12 -19.31 22.08
N LYS A 2 -16.25 -20.30 21.90
CA LYS A 2 -14.84 -20.05 21.58
C LYS A 2 -14.83 -19.38 20.21
N ARG A 3 -14.69 -18.05 20.16
CA ARG A 3 -14.33 -17.35 18.92
C ARG A 3 -12.99 -17.94 18.50
N ASN A 4 -12.99 -18.69 17.40
CA ASN A 4 -11.82 -19.43 16.95
C ASN A 4 -10.66 -18.47 16.73
N LEU A 5 -9.52 -18.81 17.34
CA LEU A 5 -8.21 -18.15 17.26
C LEU A 5 -7.64 -18.01 15.83
N LEU A 6 -8.41 -18.35 14.80
CA LEU A 6 -8.03 -18.29 13.38
C LEU A 6 -8.63 -17.08 12.65
N SER A 7 -9.69 -16.44 13.17
CA SER A 7 -10.15 -15.15 12.62
C SER A 7 -9.10 -14.04 12.76
N SER A 8 -8.13 -14.21 13.67
CA SER A 8 -7.01 -13.29 13.86
C SER A 8 -5.81 -13.58 12.94
N ALA A 9 -5.76 -14.73 12.26
CA ALA A 9 -4.64 -15.10 11.39
C ALA A 9 -4.83 -14.66 9.92
N ILE A 10 -6.07 -14.36 9.51
CA ILE A 10 -6.41 -13.89 8.15
C ILE A 10 -6.47 -12.34 8.09
N ILE A 11 -6.05 -11.66 9.17
CA ILE A 11 -5.83 -10.22 9.13
C ILE A 11 -4.33 -10.03 8.94
N VAL A 12 -3.86 -10.13 7.70
CA VAL A 12 -2.64 -9.41 7.34
C VAL A 12 -3.00 -7.94 7.54
N ALA A 13 -2.58 -7.38 8.67
CA ALA A 13 -2.71 -5.98 8.98
C ALA A 13 -1.82 -5.22 8.00
N ILE A 14 -2.37 -4.90 6.84
CA ILE A 14 -1.64 -4.18 5.81
C ILE A 14 -1.97 -2.71 5.94
N MET A 15 -0.93 -1.99 6.39
CA MET A 15 -0.87 -0.55 6.47
C MET A 15 -1.35 0.08 5.17
N ALA A 16 -2.10 1.19 5.29
CA ALA A 16 -2.30 2.11 4.18
C ALA A 16 -0.90 2.45 3.63
N LEU A 17 -0.63 2.02 2.40
CA LEU A 17 0.52 2.48 1.66
C LEU A 17 0.29 3.98 1.45
N GLY A 18 0.92 4.82 2.28
CA GLY A 18 1.00 6.27 2.08
C GLY A 18 1.77 6.53 0.78
N LEU A 19 1.07 6.39 -0.33
CA LEU A 19 1.63 6.54 -1.67
C LEU A 19 1.34 7.96 -2.08
N THR A 20 2.38 8.77 -1.98
CA THR A 20 2.43 10.06 -2.63
C THR A 20 2.38 9.80 -4.14
N GLY A 21 1.18 9.78 -4.72
CA GLY A 21 0.99 9.81 -6.17
C GLY A 21 1.68 11.05 -6.73
N CYS A 22 2.44 10.87 -7.81
CA CYS A 22 2.98 11.93 -8.64
C CYS A 22 1.81 12.61 -9.38
N ASP A 23 1.20 13.62 -8.77
CA ASP A 23 0.23 14.48 -9.46
C ASP A 23 0.69 15.94 -9.39
N ASP A 24 1.94 16.18 -9.78
CA ASP A 24 2.50 17.53 -9.99
C ASP A 24 2.93 17.70 -11.45
N LYS A 25 1.98 17.57 -12.38
CA LYS A 25 2.07 18.21 -13.69
C LYS A 25 0.77 18.94 -13.99
N LYS A 26 0.63 20.11 -13.35
CA LYS A 26 -0.36 21.10 -13.77
C LYS A 26 0.08 21.62 -15.14
N ALA A 27 -0.68 21.25 -16.18
CA ALA A 27 -0.50 21.78 -17.52
C ALA A 27 -0.68 23.31 -17.47
N GLU A 28 0.41 24.05 -17.70
CA GLU A 28 0.34 25.45 -18.04
C GLU A 28 -0.30 25.56 -19.43
N THR A 29 -1.60 25.88 -19.45
CA THR A 29 -2.28 26.37 -20.64
C THR A 29 -1.73 27.77 -20.94
N GLU A 30 -0.76 27.86 -21.84
CA GLU A 30 -0.38 29.12 -22.48
C GLU A 30 -1.53 29.57 -23.40
N THR A 31 -2.21 30.64 -23.00
CA THR A 31 -3.05 31.47 -23.87
C THR A 31 -2.18 32.17 -24.93
N PRO A 32 -2.54 32.15 -26.23
CA PRO A 32 -1.78 32.85 -27.27
C PRO A 32 -2.09 34.36 -27.30
N PRO A 33 -1.13 35.24 -27.59
CA PRO A 33 -1.37 36.67 -27.75
C PRO A 33 -1.97 37.00 -29.13
N PRO A 34 -2.64 38.17 -29.28
CA PRO A 34 -3.44 38.48 -30.45
C PRO A 34 -2.61 38.97 -31.64
N ALA A 35 -3.16 38.74 -32.83
CA ALA A 35 -2.65 39.21 -34.11
C ALA A 35 -2.78 40.74 -34.27
N ASN A 36 -1.74 41.40 -34.79
CA ASN A 36 -1.91 42.35 -35.89
C ASN A 36 -0.60 42.76 -36.61
N SER A 37 -0.75 42.93 -37.93
CA SER A 37 -0.09 43.90 -38.84
C SER A 37 1.38 43.72 -39.28
N GLN A 38 1.53 43.27 -40.53
CA GLN A 38 2.60 43.56 -41.51
C GLN A 38 2.73 45.08 -41.83
N PRO A 39 3.73 45.62 -42.59
CA PRO A 39 4.43 45.00 -43.74
C PRO A 39 5.93 45.38 -44.03
N ALA A 40 6.45 44.69 -45.07
CA ALA A 40 7.43 45.12 -46.09
C ALA A 40 8.92 44.71 -45.97
N ALA A 41 9.39 44.07 -47.06
CA ALA A 41 10.78 43.71 -47.38
C ALA A 41 11.57 44.87 -48.02
N PRO A 42 12.90 44.75 -48.17
CA PRO A 42 13.44 44.27 -49.46
C PRO A 42 14.72 43.39 -49.39
N ALA A 43 14.73 42.35 -50.25
CA ALA A 43 15.74 41.80 -51.21
C ALA A 43 17.30 41.92 -50.99
N PRO A 44 18.15 41.18 -51.75
CA PRO A 44 18.84 39.96 -51.30
C PRO A 44 20.39 40.01 -51.41
N GLU A 45 21.11 39.21 -50.62
CA GLU A 45 22.54 38.91 -50.85
C GLU A 45 22.79 37.41 -51.06
N ALA A 46 23.82 37.16 -51.87
CA ALA A 46 24.18 35.95 -52.61
C ALA A 46 24.67 34.76 -51.75
N PRO A 47 24.77 33.54 -52.31
CA PRO A 47 24.80 32.29 -51.55
C PRO A 47 26.22 31.91 -51.09
N VAL A 48 26.36 31.55 -49.81
CA VAL A 48 27.56 30.87 -49.29
C VAL A 48 27.29 29.37 -49.21
N ALA A 49 28.25 28.62 -49.73
CA ALA A 49 28.30 27.19 -49.95
C ALA A 49 27.65 26.31 -48.87
N LYS A 50 26.82 25.36 -49.32
CA LYS A 50 26.38 24.19 -48.57
C LYS A 50 27.60 23.36 -48.15
N ALA A 51 27.89 23.32 -46.86
CA ALA A 51 28.55 22.18 -46.25
C ALA A 51 27.50 21.07 -46.12
N GLU A 52 27.75 19.91 -46.73
CA GLU A 52 26.91 18.73 -46.59
C GLU A 52 26.92 18.27 -45.13
N ALA A 53 25.80 18.47 -44.44
CA ALA A 53 25.55 17.87 -43.14
C ALA A 53 25.39 16.36 -43.34
N LYS A 54 26.26 15.61 -42.66
CA LYS A 54 26.17 14.17 -42.47
C LYS A 54 24.77 13.82 -41.92
N PRO A 55 24.09 12.76 -42.38
CA PRO A 55 22.78 12.41 -41.85
C PRO A 55 22.93 12.08 -40.36
N GLU A 56 22.35 12.91 -39.50
CA GLU A 56 22.10 12.52 -38.12
C GLU A 56 21.06 11.41 -38.13
N THR A 57 21.48 10.23 -37.70
CA THR A 57 20.59 9.14 -37.30
C THR A 57 19.50 9.72 -36.39
N PRO A 58 18.21 9.45 -36.62
CA PRO A 58 17.16 9.93 -35.73
C PRO A 58 17.49 9.48 -34.31
N ALA A 59 17.61 10.44 -33.38
CA ALA A 59 17.70 10.13 -31.97
C ALA A 59 16.50 9.25 -31.62
N GLN A 60 16.78 8.01 -31.20
CA GLN A 60 15.74 7.17 -30.60
C GLN A 60 15.12 7.99 -29.46
N PRO A 61 13.79 7.95 -29.28
CA PRO A 61 13.17 8.62 -28.15
C PRO A 61 13.87 8.10 -26.88
N VAL A 62 14.51 9.01 -26.15
CA VAL A 62 15.03 8.72 -24.82
C VAL A 62 13.79 8.36 -24.01
N VAL A 63 13.58 7.06 -23.80
CA VAL A 63 12.54 6.59 -22.91
C VAL A 63 12.89 7.16 -21.55
N ASP A 64 12.00 8.00 -21.02
CA ASP A 64 12.14 8.50 -19.66
C ASP A 64 11.98 7.29 -18.73
N GLU A 65 13.11 6.72 -18.30
CA GLU A 65 13.16 5.54 -17.45
C GLU A 65 12.37 5.76 -16.15
N GLN A 66 12.34 7.00 -15.66
CA GLN A 66 11.55 7.38 -14.48
C GLN A 66 10.06 7.37 -14.79
N ALA A 67 9.63 7.85 -15.96
CA ALA A 67 8.23 7.79 -16.38
C ALA A 67 7.73 6.34 -16.52
N VAL A 68 8.54 5.44 -17.09
CA VAL A 68 8.18 4.02 -17.19
C VAL A 68 8.12 3.37 -15.82
N PHE A 69 9.06 3.68 -14.93
CA PHE A 69 9.02 3.22 -13.55
C PHE A 69 7.75 3.70 -12.83
N ASP A 70 7.40 4.98 -12.94
CA ASP A 70 6.22 5.56 -12.29
C ASP A 70 4.93 4.93 -12.83
N GLU A 71 4.83 4.71 -14.15
CA GLU A 71 3.69 4.04 -14.78
C GLU A 71 3.52 2.60 -14.29
N LYS A 72 4.62 1.82 -14.23
CA LYS A 72 4.58 0.46 -13.69
C LYS A 72 4.09 0.44 -12.25
N MET A 73 4.67 1.30 -11.41
CA MET A 73 4.34 1.34 -9.99
C MET A 73 2.90 1.76 -9.75
N ASP A 74 2.40 2.76 -10.48
CA ASP A 74 1.01 3.20 -10.41
C ASP A 74 0.04 2.05 -10.74
N VAL A 75 0.29 1.29 -11.80
CA VAL A 75 -0.51 0.11 -12.14
C VAL A 75 -0.46 -0.94 -11.03
N TYR A 76 0.73 -1.25 -10.52
CA TYR A 76 0.93 -2.27 -9.49
C TYR A 76 0.18 -1.95 -8.19
N ILE A 77 0.33 -0.70 -7.73
CA ILE A 77 -0.36 -0.14 -6.57
C ILE A 77 -1.87 -0.14 -6.77
N LYS A 78 -2.35 0.34 -7.92
CA LYS A 78 -3.79 0.41 -8.21
C LYS A 78 -4.40 -0.98 -8.17
N CYS A 79 -3.77 -1.97 -8.80
CA CYS A 79 -4.26 -3.35 -8.79
C CYS A 79 -4.32 -3.92 -7.36
N TYR A 80 -3.25 -3.69 -6.59
CA TYR A 80 -3.18 -4.12 -5.20
C TYR A 80 -4.32 -3.54 -4.36
N ASN A 81 -4.50 -2.22 -4.39
CA ASN A 81 -5.55 -1.51 -3.65
C ASN A 81 -6.95 -1.92 -4.10
N LYS A 82 -7.14 -2.19 -5.39
CA LYS A 82 -8.43 -2.55 -5.98
C LYS A 82 -8.90 -3.95 -5.57
N LEU A 83 -7.98 -4.87 -5.28
CA LEU A 83 -8.30 -6.27 -4.98
C LEU A 83 -8.19 -6.62 -3.49
N GLN A 84 -7.32 -5.95 -2.72
CA GLN A 84 -7.04 -6.30 -1.33
C GLN A 84 -8.30 -6.30 -0.45
N ILE A 85 -9.00 -5.17 -0.34
CA ILE A 85 -10.16 -5.03 0.55
C ILE A 85 -11.32 -5.96 0.14
N PRO A 86 -11.69 -6.08 -1.16
CA PRO A 86 -12.70 -7.04 -1.59
C PRO A 86 -12.37 -8.49 -1.22
N VAL A 87 -11.14 -8.94 -1.44
CA VAL A 87 -10.71 -10.29 -1.05
C VAL A 87 -10.86 -10.47 0.46
N GLN A 88 -10.33 -9.56 1.28
CA GLN A 88 -10.45 -9.65 2.74
C GLN A 88 -11.90 -9.68 3.23
N SER A 89 -12.75 -8.82 2.66
CA SER A 89 -14.17 -8.75 2.99
C SER A 89 -14.91 -10.05 2.65
N SER A 90 -14.53 -10.66 1.52
CA SER A 90 -15.05 -11.94 1.07
C SER A 90 -14.68 -13.08 2.03
N LEU A 91 -13.39 -13.18 2.40
CA LEU A 91 -12.90 -14.17 3.37
C LEU A 91 -13.59 -14.02 4.73
N ALA A 92 -13.70 -12.78 5.24
CA ALA A 92 -14.34 -12.50 6.51
C ALA A 92 -15.83 -12.89 6.52
N ARG A 93 -16.56 -12.56 5.45
CA ARG A 93 -17.97 -12.94 5.29
C ARG A 93 -18.16 -14.44 5.28
N TYR A 94 -17.29 -15.16 4.58
CA TYR A 94 -17.36 -16.61 4.50
C TYR A 94 -17.03 -17.28 5.84
N ALA A 95 -16.02 -16.78 6.54
CA ALA A 95 -15.62 -17.30 7.85
C ALA A 95 -16.69 -17.09 8.94
N ASP A 96 -17.49 -16.03 8.85
CA ASP A 96 -18.43 -15.60 9.91
C ASP A 96 -19.48 -16.65 10.29
N TRP A 97 -19.88 -17.51 9.35
CA TRP A 97 -20.90 -18.54 9.59
C TRP A 97 -20.35 -19.97 9.63
N LEU A 98 -19.05 -20.17 9.39
CA LEU A 98 -18.43 -21.48 9.44
C LEU A 98 -17.98 -21.81 10.85
N LYS A 99 -18.28 -23.04 11.30
CA LYS A 99 -17.81 -23.55 12.59
C LYS A 99 -16.28 -23.71 12.62
N ASP A 100 -15.69 -24.15 11.52
CA ASP A 100 -14.25 -24.28 11.31
C ASP A 100 -13.95 -23.94 9.85
N PHE A 101 -13.24 -22.83 9.65
CA PHE A 101 -12.87 -22.35 8.32
C PHE A 101 -12.04 -23.37 7.53
N LYS A 102 -11.18 -24.15 8.19
CA LYS A 102 -10.36 -25.15 7.49
C LYS A 102 -11.17 -26.35 7.01
N GLN A 103 -12.24 -26.69 7.73
CA GLN A 103 -13.10 -27.83 7.34
C GLN A 103 -14.19 -27.42 6.34
N GLY A 104 -14.62 -26.16 6.39
CA GLY A 104 -15.69 -25.66 5.53
C GLY A 104 -17.09 -26.03 6.04
N PRO A 105 -18.11 -25.98 5.16
CA PRO A 105 -19.49 -26.20 5.57
C PRO A 105 -19.76 -27.68 5.91
N THR A 106 -20.45 -27.92 7.02
CA THR A 106 -20.85 -29.26 7.48
C THR A 106 -22.18 -29.70 6.88
N GLY A 107 -23.07 -28.75 6.57
CA GLY A 107 -24.47 -28.97 6.21
C GLY A 107 -25.43 -28.89 7.40
N GLU A 108 -24.91 -28.58 8.59
CA GLU A 108 -25.69 -28.41 9.84
C GLU A 108 -25.81 -26.93 10.26
N GLU A 109 -25.36 -26.01 9.40
CA GLU A 109 -25.38 -24.58 9.68
C GLU A 109 -26.80 -24.04 9.80
N ARG A 110 -27.07 -23.34 10.91
CA ARG A 110 -28.37 -22.69 11.13
C ARG A 110 -28.59 -21.47 10.24
N THR A 111 -27.50 -20.78 9.91
CA THR A 111 -27.51 -19.57 9.09
C THR A 111 -26.40 -19.66 8.08
N VAL A 112 -26.71 -19.42 6.81
CA VAL A 112 -25.75 -19.43 5.71
C VAL A 112 -25.67 -18.03 5.14
N TYR A 113 -24.59 -17.33 5.44
CA TYR A 113 -24.39 -15.96 4.96
C TYR A 113 -23.75 -15.88 3.57
N GLY A 114 -23.19 -16.99 3.08
CA GLY A 114 -22.48 -17.07 1.82
C GLY A 114 -21.10 -16.43 1.88
N ILE A 115 -20.65 -15.93 0.74
CA ILE A 115 -19.38 -15.25 0.54
C ILE A 115 -19.66 -14.03 -0.34
N TYR A 116 -18.87 -12.96 -0.24
CA TYR A 116 -19.02 -11.83 -1.17
C TYR A 116 -18.23 -12.09 -2.46
N GLY A 117 -18.90 -11.96 -3.60
CA GLY A 117 -18.24 -11.94 -4.90
C GLY A 117 -17.22 -10.80 -5.04
N ILE A 118 -16.26 -10.99 -5.94
CA ILE A 118 -15.29 -10.00 -6.38
C ILE A 118 -15.65 -9.55 -7.79
N SER A 119 -15.62 -8.25 -8.03
CA SER A 119 -15.91 -7.67 -9.34
C SER A 119 -15.05 -8.31 -10.45
N GLU A 120 -15.70 -8.98 -11.40
CA GLU A 120 -15.04 -9.60 -12.56
C GLU A 120 -14.32 -8.56 -13.42
N SER A 121 -14.90 -7.36 -13.57
CA SER A 121 -14.24 -6.25 -14.27
C SER A 121 -12.97 -5.80 -13.55
N ASN A 122 -12.96 -5.78 -12.21
CA ASN A 122 -11.75 -5.45 -11.46
C ASN A 122 -10.65 -6.48 -11.68
N LEU A 123 -10.97 -7.78 -11.66
CA LEU A 123 -10.01 -8.84 -11.95
C LEU A 123 -9.44 -8.71 -13.36
N ALA A 124 -10.31 -8.56 -14.37
CA ALA A 124 -9.89 -8.44 -15.77
C ALA A 124 -9.06 -7.18 -16.05
N GLU A 125 -9.45 -6.04 -15.47
CA GLU A 125 -8.69 -4.78 -15.59
C GLU A 125 -7.30 -4.90 -14.95
N CYS A 126 -7.21 -5.50 -13.75
CA CYS A 126 -5.93 -5.69 -13.08
C CYS A 126 -5.02 -6.65 -13.85
N GLU A 127 -5.58 -7.77 -14.34
CA GLU A 127 -4.85 -8.74 -15.16
C GLU A 127 -4.28 -8.10 -16.43
N LYS A 128 -5.11 -7.35 -17.16
CA LYS A 128 -4.68 -6.63 -18.35
C LYS A 128 -3.64 -5.55 -18.00
N GLY A 129 -3.87 -4.79 -16.94
CA GLY A 129 -3.00 -3.71 -16.48
C GLY A 129 -1.61 -4.21 -16.16
N VAL A 130 -1.50 -5.21 -15.28
CA VAL A 130 -0.21 -5.80 -14.89
C VAL A 130 0.53 -6.36 -16.10
N LYS A 131 -0.15 -7.13 -16.97
CA LYS A 131 0.48 -7.67 -18.20
C LYS A 131 0.99 -6.57 -19.14
N SER A 132 0.27 -5.45 -19.23
CA SER A 132 0.69 -4.30 -20.04
C SER A 132 1.88 -3.58 -19.42
N ALA A 133 1.86 -3.35 -18.10
CA ALA A 133 2.94 -2.72 -17.37
C ALA A 133 4.24 -3.52 -17.47
N VAL A 134 4.19 -4.84 -17.30
CA VAL A 134 5.37 -5.72 -17.41
C VAL A 134 6.01 -5.68 -18.80
N ALA A 135 5.24 -5.39 -19.86
CA ALA A 135 5.75 -5.27 -21.22
C ALA A 135 6.50 -3.95 -21.48
N LEU A 136 6.40 -2.96 -20.57
CA LEU A 136 7.14 -1.71 -20.69
C LEU A 136 8.64 -1.91 -20.40
N THR A 137 9.48 -1.14 -21.10
CA THR A 137 10.94 -1.17 -20.98
C THR A 137 11.46 0.13 -20.36
N PRO A 138 12.39 0.09 -19.39
CA PRO A 138 13.11 -1.09 -18.91
C PRO A 138 12.29 -2.00 -17.97
N ALA A 139 12.72 -3.26 -17.85
CA ALA A 139 12.15 -4.20 -16.87
C ALA A 139 12.45 -3.74 -15.44
N LEU A 140 11.46 -3.84 -14.55
CA LEU A 140 11.60 -3.50 -13.13
C LEU A 140 11.59 -4.79 -12.30
N GLN A 141 12.72 -5.47 -12.29
CA GLN A 141 12.88 -6.73 -11.54
C GLN A 141 13.33 -6.45 -10.10
N PRO A 142 12.89 -7.26 -9.11
CA PRO A 142 12.06 -8.46 -9.26
C PRO A 142 10.55 -8.22 -9.31
N ILE A 143 10.06 -6.99 -9.07
CA ILE A 143 8.62 -6.73 -8.87
C ILE A 143 7.76 -7.09 -10.10
N ASP A 144 8.26 -6.94 -11.33
CA ASP A 144 7.54 -7.33 -12.53
C ASP A 144 7.14 -8.82 -12.46
N GLY A 145 8.04 -9.71 -12.04
CA GLY A 145 7.73 -11.14 -11.87
C GLY A 145 6.78 -11.42 -10.70
N VAL A 146 6.93 -10.67 -9.61
CA VAL A 146 6.06 -10.80 -8.43
C VAL A 146 4.63 -10.31 -8.74
N ALA A 147 4.48 -9.23 -9.50
CA ALA A 147 3.20 -8.67 -9.93
C ALA A 147 2.42 -9.68 -10.80
N VAL A 148 3.10 -10.34 -11.75
CA VAL A 148 2.50 -11.42 -12.57
C VAL A 148 2.02 -12.57 -11.67
N SER A 149 2.88 -13.03 -10.76
CA SER A 149 2.54 -14.14 -9.85
C SER A 149 1.34 -13.80 -8.96
N TYR A 150 1.29 -12.56 -8.46
CA TYR A 150 0.16 -12.06 -7.68
C TYR A 150 -1.13 -12.05 -8.50
N ILE A 151 -1.14 -11.45 -9.70
CA ILE A 151 -2.38 -11.28 -10.45
C ILE A 151 -2.92 -12.62 -10.98
N ASP A 152 -2.05 -13.56 -11.37
CA ASP A 152 -2.46 -14.90 -11.78
C ASP A 152 -3.15 -15.65 -10.62
N ALA A 153 -2.59 -15.58 -9.41
CA ALA A 153 -3.18 -16.19 -8.22
C ALA A 153 -4.47 -15.46 -7.78
N ALA A 154 -4.49 -14.12 -7.85
CA ALA A 154 -5.67 -13.32 -7.50
C ALA A 154 -6.86 -13.63 -8.43
N VAL A 155 -6.62 -13.79 -9.73
CA VAL A 155 -7.65 -14.18 -10.70
C VAL A 155 -8.17 -15.59 -10.41
N ALA A 156 -7.29 -16.55 -10.13
CA ALA A 156 -7.69 -17.91 -9.79
C ALA A 156 -8.56 -17.97 -8.52
N LEU A 157 -8.14 -17.28 -7.45
CA LEU A 157 -8.90 -17.17 -6.21
C LEU A 157 -10.23 -16.43 -6.44
N GLY A 158 -10.20 -15.29 -7.14
CA GLY A 158 -11.38 -14.47 -7.41
C GLY A 158 -12.46 -15.20 -8.21
N ASN A 159 -12.07 -15.98 -9.22
CA ASN A 159 -13.01 -16.81 -9.97
C ASN A 159 -13.67 -17.88 -9.10
N THR A 160 -12.92 -18.48 -8.17
CA THR A 160 -13.46 -19.47 -7.22
C THR A 160 -14.45 -18.83 -6.24
N ILE A 161 -14.09 -17.64 -5.72
CA ILE A 161 -14.97 -16.83 -4.87
C ILE A 161 -16.28 -16.51 -5.59
N ASN A 162 -16.22 -16.11 -6.87
CA ASN A 162 -17.41 -15.78 -7.65
C ASN A 162 -18.30 -17.00 -7.92
N GLU A 163 -17.70 -18.19 -8.14
CA GLU A 163 -18.49 -19.41 -8.25
C GLU A 163 -19.20 -19.76 -6.94
N MET A 164 -18.51 -19.58 -5.80
CA MET A 164 -19.09 -19.76 -4.47
C MET A 164 -20.19 -18.75 -4.18
N ASP A 165 -19.96 -17.47 -4.47
CA ASP A 165 -20.95 -16.38 -4.32
C ASP A 165 -22.24 -16.71 -5.06
N LYS A 166 -22.12 -17.13 -6.34
CA LYS A 166 -23.27 -17.58 -7.13
C LYS A 166 -23.97 -18.79 -6.51
N TYR A 167 -23.22 -19.78 -6.05
CA TYR A 167 -23.78 -21.00 -5.45
C TYR A 167 -24.58 -20.71 -4.17
N TYR A 168 -24.06 -19.88 -3.27
CA TYR A 168 -24.73 -19.54 -2.02
C TYR A 168 -25.88 -18.55 -2.24
N THR A 169 -25.73 -17.59 -3.16
CA THR A 169 -26.78 -16.61 -3.51
C THR A 169 -28.00 -17.28 -4.15
N GLN A 170 -27.78 -18.30 -4.99
CA GLN A 170 -28.86 -19.10 -5.59
C GLN A 170 -29.47 -20.11 -4.61
N GLU A 171 -28.94 -20.21 -3.38
CA GLU A 171 -29.35 -21.18 -2.37
C GLU A 171 -29.23 -22.65 -2.79
N ASN A 172 -28.43 -22.96 -3.82
CA ASN A 172 -28.26 -24.32 -4.36
C ASN A 172 -27.76 -25.33 -3.30
N TYR A 173 -27.19 -24.86 -2.19
CA TYR A 173 -26.83 -25.68 -1.03
C TYR A 173 -28.01 -26.38 -0.36
N LYS A 174 -29.22 -25.84 -0.53
CA LYS A 174 -30.47 -26.46 -0.05
C LYS A 174 -30.88 -27.64 -0.93
N ASP A 175 -30.52 -27.61 -2.21
CA ASP A 175 -30.90 -28.62 -3.20
C ASP A 175 -29.96 -29.83 -3.17
N ASP A 176 -28.67 -29.59 -2.89
CA ASP A 176 -27.63 -30.62 -2.95
C ASP A 176 -27.04 -31.02 -1.58
N ALA A 177 -27.65 -30.55 -0.49
CA ALA A 177 -27.18 -30.76 0.88
C ALA A 177 -25.68 -30.42 1.07
N PHE A 178 -25.25 -29.29 0.49
CA PHE A 178 -23.89 -28.77 0.50
C PHE A 178 -22.86 -29.61 -0.28
N ALA A 179 -23.26 -30.54 -1.13
CA ALA A 179 -22.32 -31.37 -1.88
C ALA A 179 -21.36 -30.52 -2.74
N LYS A 180 -21.89 -29.56 -3.51
CA LYS A 180 -21.06 -28.63 -4.29
C LYS A 180 -20.33 -27.65 -3.39
N GLY A 181 -20.96 -27.13 -2.34
CA GLY A 181 -20.35 -26.22 -1.38
C GLY A 181 -19.07 -26.79 -0.74
N LYS A 182 -19.09 -28.07 -0.35
CA LYS A 182 -17.92 -28.78 0.18
C LYS A 182 -16.80 -28.93 -0.86
N THR A 183 -17.17 -29.20 -2.11
CA THR A 183 -16.20 -29.32 -3.22
C THR A 183 -15.56 -27.96 -3.56
N LEU A 184 -16.37 -26.90 -3.61
CA LEU A 184 -15.90 -25.54 -3.82
C LEU A 184 -14.98 -25.09 -2.69
N HIS A 185 -15.30 -25.42 -1.44
CA HIS A 185 -14.45 -25.11 -0.28
C HIS A 185 -13.03 -25.67 -0.41
N GLN A 186 -12.88 -26.93 -0.86
CA GLN A 186 -11.56 -27.53 -1.07
C GLN A 186 -10.76 -26.81 -2.17
N THR A 187 -11.44 -26.41 -3.25
CA THR A 187 -10.82 -25.64 -4.34
C THR A 187 -10.41 -24.25 -3.85
N PHE A 188 -11.28 -23.61 -3.08
CA PHE A 188 -11.04 -22.32 -2.47
C PHE A 188 -9.85 -22.33 -1.52
N LEU A 189 -9.74 -23.32 -0.62
CA LEU A 189 -8.57 -23.44 0.27
C LEU A 189 -7.27 -23.61 -0.51
N LYS A 190 -7.26 -24.46 -1.54
CA LYS A 190 -6.08 -24.63 -2.39
C LYS A 190 -5.66 -23.31 -3.06
N ASN A 191 -6.62 -22.55 -3.56
CA ASN A 191 -6.33 -21.27 -4.22
C ASN A 191 -5.93 -20.19 -3.22
N LEU A 192 -6.48 -20.22 -1.99
CA LEU A 192 -6.08 -19.33 -0.91
C LEU A 192 -4.64 -19.63 -0.45
N GLU A 193 -4.29 -20.90 -0.24
CA GLU A 193 -2.92 -21.35 0.11
C GLU A 193 -1.89 -20.94 -0.96
N ALA A 194 -2.28 -20.94 -2.24
CA ALA A 194 -1.41 -20.46 -3.33
C ALA A 194 -1.33 -18.92 -3.39
N PHE A 195 -2.39 -18.22 -3.01
CA PHE A 195 -2.50 -16.76 -3.09
C PHE A 195 -1.78 -16.05 -1.93
N GLU A 196 -1.89 -16.55 -0.71
CA GLU A 196 -1.31 -15.91 0.50
C GLU A 196 0.18 -15.54 0.35
N PRO A 197 1.10 -16.47 0.03
CA PRO A 197 2.53 -16.13 -0.04
C PRO A 197 2.87 -15.15 -1.18
N VAL A 198 2.13 -15.19 -2.30
CA VAL A 198 2.38 -14.25 -3.41
C VAL A 198 1.80 -12.87 -3.12
N ALA A 199 0.68 -12.78 -2.39
CA ALA A 199 0.14 -11.52 -1.91
C ALA A 199 1.08 -10.84 -0.91
N GLU A 200 1.66 -11.61 0.02
CA GLU A 200 2.68 -11.12 0.95
C GLU A 200 3.94 -10.65 0.21
N SER A 201 4.46 -11.46 -0.72
CA SER A 201 5.63 -11.12 -1.52
C SER A 201 5.41 -9.85 -2.36
N TYR A 202 4.23 -9.70 -2.96
CA TYR A 202 3.87 -8.55 -3.76
C TYR A 202 3.73 -7.28 -2.92
N HIS A 203 3.08 -7.38 -1.76
CA HIS A 203 3.03 -6.29 -0.81
C HIS A 203 4.44 -5.84 -0.39
N ALA A 204 5.32 -6.78 -0.03
CA ALA A 204 6.69 -6.50 0.35
C ALA A 204 7.49 -5.84 -0.80
N ALA A 205 7.31 -6.30 -2.03
CA ALA A 205 7.98 -5.72 -3.21
C ALA A 205 7.53 -4.26 -3.47
N ILE A 206 6.22 -3.98 -3.35
CA ILE A 206 5.71 -2.60 -3.46
C ILE A 206 6.30 -1.71 -2.35
N GLN A 207 6.36 -2.22 -1.12
CA GLN A 207 6.94 -1.50 0.01
C GLN A 207 8.41 -1.15 -0.22
N GLU A 208 9.23 -2.13 -0.64
CA GLU A 208 10.67 -1.94 -0.88
C GLU A 208 10.92 -0.86 -1.94
N ILE A 209 10.15 -0.89 -3.04
CA ILE A 209 10.31 0.08 -4.12
C ILE A 209 9.85 1.46 -3.69
N ASN A 210 8.73 1.55 -2.97
CA ASN A 210 8.27 2.82 -2.43
C ASN A 210 9.28 3.41 -1.43
N ASP A 211 9.90 2.59 -0.59
CA ASP A 211 10.95 3.03 0.34
C ASP A 211 12.15 3.63 -0.39
N LYS A 212 12.62 2.96 -1.46
CA LYS A 212 13.70 3.48 -2.30
C LYS A 212 13.34 4.82 -2.93
N ARG A 213 12.10 4.96 -3.43
CA ARG A 213 11.59 6.20 -4.01
C ARG A 213 11.51 7.31 -2.97
N GLN A 214 10.97 7.05 -1.78
CA GLN A 214 10.88 8.04 -0.71
C GLN A 214 12.27 8.53 -0.26
N LEU A 215 13.27 7.65 -0.21
CA LEU A 215 14.65 8.03 0.08
C LEU A 215 15.28 8.87 -1.03
N ALA A 216 14.99 8.57 -2.30
CA ALA A 216 15.45 9.38 -3.42
C ALA A 216 14.80 10.77 -3.40
N GLU A 217 13.49 10.84 -3.17
CA GLU A 217 12.78 12.11 -3.07
C GLU A 217 13.25 12.95 -1.89
N LEU A 218 13.54 12.33 -0.75
CA LEU A 218 14.11 13.05 0.39
C LEU A 218 15.43 13.75 0.03
N LYS A 219 16.30 13.09 -0.73
CA LYS A 219 17.55 13.71 -1.23
C LYS A 219 17.26 14.84 -2.21
N ASN A 220 16.32 14.63 -3.14
CA ASN A 220 15.93 15.66 -4.10
C ASN A 220 15.35 16.92 -3.42
N ILE A 221 14.55 16.75 -2.37
CA ILE A 221 14.04 17.87 -1.57
C ILE A 221 15.19 18.58 -0.87
N GLU A 222 16.12 17.84 -0.25
CA GLU A 222 17.30 18.44 0.40
C GLU A 222 18.15 19.26 -0.59
N GLU A 223 18.35 18.76 -1.81
CA GLU A 223 19.12 19.47 -2.84
C GLU A 223 18.40 20.72 -3.38
N ARG A 224 17.08 20.64 -3.58
CA ARG A 224 16.27 21.75 -4.14
C ARG A 224 15.92 22.83 -3.14
N GLU A 225 15.54 22.42 -1.94
CA GLU A 225 14.93 23.28 -0.92
C GLU A 225 15.79 23.41 0.34
N GLY A 226 16.73 22.49 0.55
CA GLY A 226 17.39 22.32 1.85
C GLY A 226 16.51 21.58 2.85
N LYS A 227 16.87 21.66 4.13
CA LYS A 227 16.14 21.00 5.23
C LYS A 227 14.94 21.83 5.68
N THR A 228 13.96 21.97 4.79
CA THR A 228 12.68 22.63 5.05
C THR A 228 11.74 21.74 5.87
N PHE A 229 10.56 22.25 6.21
CA PHE A 229 9.50 21.42 6.78
C PHE A 229 9.14 20.25 5.85
N HIS A 230 9.14 20.47 4.54
CA HIS A 230 8.88 19.42 3.53
C HIS A 230 9.89 18.26 3.63
N TYR A 231 11.18 18.59 3.77
CA TYR A 231 12.21 17.59 4.02
C TYR A 231 11.95 16.82 5.33
N TYR A 232 11.73 17.54 6.43
CA TYR A 232 11.59 16.90 7.73
C TYR A 232 10.30 16.10 7.88
N SER A 233 9.19 16.53 7.27
CA SER A 233 7.94 15.77 7.29
C SER A 233 8.10 14.42 6.59
N LEU A 234 8.75 14.39 5.41
CA LEU A 234 9.08 13.13 4.73
C LEU A 234 10.07 12.28 5.54
N ALA A 235 11.10 12.89 6.15
CA ALA A 235 12.06 12.16 6.98
C ALA A 235 11.39 11.51 8.21
N VAL A 236 10.48 12.23 8.87
CA VAL A 236 9.65 11.71 9.97
C VAL A 236 8.83 10.51 9.51
N MET A 237 8.16 10.60 8.35
CA MET A 237 7.37 9.50 7.79
C MET A 237 8.21 8.24 7.51
N ILE A 238 9.38 8.41 6.88
CA ILE A 238 10.30 7.31 6.60
C ILE A 238 10.77 6.66 7.90
N SER A 239 11.19 7.47 8.88
CA SER A 239 11.66 6.96 10.18
C SER A 239 10.55 6.24 10.94
N ALA A 240 9.34 6.81 10.96
CA ALA A 240 8.20 6.22 11.64
C ALA A 240 7.79 4.88 11.03
N LYS A 241 7.75 4.78 9.69
CA LYS A 241 7.50 3.52 9.00
C LYS A 241 8.50 2.43 9.39
N GLN A 242 9.79 2.77 9.43
CA GLN A 242 10.84 1.83 9.84
C GLN A 242 10.68 1.36 11.29
N ILE A 243 10.29 2.26 12.20
CA ILE A 243 9.99 1.89 13.59
C ILE A 243 8.79 0.94 13.62
N ASN A 244 7.69 1.29 12.94
CA ASN A 244 6.47 0.49 12.91
C ASN A 244 6.73 -0.93 12.39
N ASN A 245 7.52 -1.07 11.31
CA ASN A 245 7.94 -2.36 10.75
C ASN A 245 8.82 -3.18 11.71
N LEU A 246 9.61 -2.52 12.56
CA LEU A 246 10.46 -3.20 13.54
C LEU A 246 9.64 -3.67 14.73
N ILE A 247 8.81 -2.80 15.30
CA ILE A 247 8.06 -3.09 16.53
C ILE A 247 6.81 -3.96 16.29
N SER A 248 6.38 -4.15 15.04
CA SER A 248 5.28 -5.07 14.70
C SER A 248 5.68 -6.54 14.73
N GLN A 249 6.98 -6.84 14.78
CA GLN A 249 7.49 -8.21 14.80
C GLN A 249 7.20 -8.89 16.14
N GLU A 250 6.92 -10.19 16.13
CA GLU A 250 6.69 -10.97 17.36
C GLU A 250 7.87 -10.83 18.36
N LYS A 251 9.08 -10.75 17.81
CA LYS A 251 10.31 -10.45 18.54
C LYS A 251 11.11 -9.43 17.75
N PHE A 252 11.58 -8.39 18.43
CA PHE A 252 12.41 -7.36 17.82
C PHE A 252 13.58 -6.99 18.73
N ASP A 253 14.63 -6.43 18.11
CA ASP A 253 15.77 -5.87 18.84
C ASP A 253 15.33 -4.56 19.53
N VAL A 254 15.21 -4.62 20.85
CA VAL A 254 14.76 -3.52 21.70
C VAL A 254 15.73 -2.34 21.67
N ASP A 255 17.04 -2.59 21.61
CA ASP A 255 18.04 -1.52 21.60
C ASP A 255 18.04 -0.81 20.25
N ALA A 256 17.92 -1.58 19.15
CA ALA A 256 17.72 -1.01 17.82
C ALA A 256 16.43 -0.20 17.72
N ALA A 257 15.32 -0.69 18.31
CA ALA A 257 14.04 0.01 18.32
C ALA A 257 14.10 1.31 19.14
N MET A 258 14.68 1.28 20.34
CA MET A 258 14.88 2.47 21.16
C MET A 258 15.76 3.51 20.46
N LYS A 259 16.83 3.08 19.79
CA LYS A 259 17.69 3.97 19.02
C LYS A 259 16.91 4.69 17.91
N LYS A 260 16.14 3.94 17.11
CA LYS A 260 15.29 4.53 16.05
C LYS A 260 14.24 5.49 16.60
N VAL A 261 13.62 5.16 17.72
CA VAL A 261 12.66 6.06 18.38
C VAL A 261 13.34 7.37 18.81
N SER A 262 14.55 7.34 19.34
CA SER A 262 15.29 8.57 19.68
C SER A 262 15.77 9.37 18.45
N GLU A 263 16.07 8.70 17.34
CA GLU A 263 16.31 9.37 16.05
C GLU A 263 15.03 10.07 15.55
N LEU A 264 13.86 9.41 15.67
CA LEU A 264 12.56 10.01 15.37
C LEU A 264 12.26 11.23 16.26
N GLU A 265 12.58 11.15 17.56
CA GLU A 265 12.44 12.30 18.49
C GLU A 265 13.21 13.53 18.02
N THR A 266 14.39 13.31 17.47
CA THR A 266 15.20 14.40 16.91
C THR A 266 14.55 14.94 15.63
N LEU A 267 14.07 14.08 14.73
CA LEU A 267 13.41 14.48 13.49
C LEU A 267 12.10 15.26 13.74
N VAL A 268 11.28 14.83 14.69
CA VAL A 268 10.03 15.53 15.05
C VAL A 268 10.33 16.91 15.63
N ALA A 269 11.37 17.04 16.46
CA ALA A 269 11.81 18.34 16.97
C ALA A 269 12.28 19.26 15.83
N GLN A 270 13.07 18.73 14.88
CA GLN A 270 13.53 19.48 13.72
C GLN A 270 12.39 19.89 12.78
N ALA A 271 11.41 19.01 12.55
CA ALA A 271 10.20 19.33 11.80
C ALA A 271 9.45 20.50 12.45
N LYS A 272 9.30 20.46 13.78
CA LYS A 272 8.66 21.53 14.54
C LYS A 272 9.40 22.87 14.45
N GLU A 273 10.73 22.85 14.50
CA GLU A 273 11.55 24.05 14.32
C GLU A 273 11.45 24.63 12.90
N ALA A 274 11.31 23.75 11.90
CA ALA A 274 11.14 24.13 10.51
C ALA A 274 9.74 24.69 10.21
N ASP A 275 8.70 24.33 10.98
CA ASP A 275 7.33 24.85 10.85
C ASP A 275 7.14 26.23 11.51
N LYS A 276 7.83 27.25 10.96
CA LYS A 276 7.83 28.63 11.51
C LYS A 276 6.44 29.29 11.59
N GLY A 277 5.45 28.77 10.85
CA GLY A 277 4.08 29.29 10.81
C GLY A 277 3.08 28.57 11.72
N GLY A 278 3.45 27.42 12.29
CA GLY A 278 2.54 26.57 13.07
C GLY A 278 1.37 26.00 12.26
N MET A 279 1.41 26.11 10.92
CA MET A 279 0.33 25.68 10.04
C MET A 279 0.22 24.15 9.99
N ASN A 280 1.30 23.46 10.32
CA ASN A 280 1.39 22.00 10.24
C ASN A 280 1.27 21.34 11.63
N PHE A 281 0.58 22.02 12.56
CA PHE A 281 0.42 21.57 13.93
C PHE A 281 -0.18 20.17 14.04
N SER A 282 -1.14 19.81 13.18
CA SER A 282 -1.79 18.47 13.20
C SER A 282 -0.73 17.37 13.05
N PHE A 283 0.02 17.41 11.95
CA PHE A 283 1.09 16.45 11.67
C PHE A 283 2.18 16.43 12.75
N ILE A 284 2.63 17.59 13.23
CA ILE A 284 3.65 17.65 14.30
C ILE A 284 3.13 17.01 15.58
N ASN A 285 1.86 17.23 15.91
CA ASN A 285 1.23 16.67 17.09
C ASN A 285 1.07 15.15 16.97
N SER A 286 0.53 14.63 15.87
CA SER A 286 0.36 13.18 15.65
C SER A 286 1.70 12.45 15.55
N ALA A 287 2.71 13.04 14.88
CA ALA A 287 4.07 12.50 14.91
C ALA A 287 4.65 12.46 16.34
N GLY A 288 4.32 13.48 17.14
CA GLY A 288 4.64 13.56 18.56
C GLY A 288 3.97 12.49 19.43
N GLN A 289 2.72 12.11 19.12
CA GLN A 289 2.01 11.03 19.80
C GLN A 289 2.56 9.66 19.39
N TYR A 290 2.78 9.45 18.10
CA TYR A 290 3.32 8.19 17.60
C TYR A 290 4.68 7.85 18.23
N GLN A 291 5.63 8.79 18.25
CA GLN A 291 6.93 8.55 18.89
C GLN A 291 6.79 8.20 20.38
N LEU A 292 5.83 8.80 21.09
CA LEU A 292 5.63 8.57 22.52
C LEU A 292 5.08 7.17 22.76
N GLU A 293 4.05 6.78 22.03
CA GLU A 293 3.42 5.46 22.16
C GLU A 293 4.35 4.34 21.67
N ALA A 294 5.11 4.56 20.59
CA ALA A 294 6.17 3.64 20.17
C ALA A 294 7.24 3.47 21.27
N LYS A 295 7.70 4.57 21.89
CA LYS A 295 8.67 4.53 22.99
C LYS A 295 8.16 3.75 24.20
N LYS A 296 6.90 3.98 24.57
CA LYS A 296 6.22 3.28 25.66
C LYS A 296 6.15 1.78 25.42
N TYR A 297 5.70 1.38 24.23
CA TYR A 297 5.64 -0.04 23.85
C TYR A 297 7.02 -0.70 23.89
N VAL A 298 8.04 -0.08 23.29
CA VAL A 298 9.41 -0.62 23.31
C VAL A 298 9.93 -0.76 24.76
N ARG A 299 9.65 0.21 25.64
CA ARG A 299 10.00 0.12 27.07
C ARG A 299 9.28 -1.02 27.78
N ARG A 300 7.98 -1.24 27.53
CA ARG A 300 7.24 -2.38 28.10
C ARG A 300 7.95 -3.71 27.76
N ILE A 301 8.34 -3.88 26.50
CA ILE A 301 9.05 -5.09 26.04
C ILE A 301 10.43 -5.21 26.69
N ARG A 302 11.21 -4.11 26.72
CA ARG A 302 12.52 -4.05 27.40
C ARG A 302 12.43 -4.47 28.86
N ASP A 303 11.48 -3.87 29.58
CA ASP A 303 11.31 -3.99 31.02
C ASP A 303 10.51 -5.25 31.40
N LYS A 304 10.08 -6.03 30.41
CA LYS A 304 9.30 -7.27 30.55
C LYS A 304 8.05 -7.08 31.41
N VAL A 305 7.41 -5.92 31.27
CA VAL A 305 6.20 -5.59 32.04
C VAL A 305 5.02 -6.41 31.48
N PRO A 306 4.46 -7.34 32.27
CA PRO A 306 3.40 -8.21 31.79
C PRO A 306 2.11 -7.43 31.54
N TYR A 307 1.32 -7.90 30.57
CA TYR A 307 -0.08 -7.47 30.41
C TYR A 307 -0.94 -8.05 31.53
N SER A 308 -1.90 -7.26 32.04
CA SER A 308 -2.93 -7.78 32.91
C SER A 308 -3.83 -8.77 32.15
N ASP A 309 -4.63 -9.56 32.86
CA ASP A 309 -5.55 -10.48 32.19
C ASP A 309 -6.63 -9.74 31.39
N TRP A 310 -7.05 -8.56 31.86
CA TRP A 310 -7.94 -7.68 31.11
C TRP A 310 -7.29 -7.13 29.83
N ASP A 311 -6.03 -6.72 29.90
CA ASP A 311 -5.29 -6.28 28.70
C ASP A 311 -5.17 -7.40 27.68
N LYS A 312 -4.87 -8.63 28.12
CA LYS A 312 -4.78 -9.80 27.23
C LYS A 312 -6.10 -10.09 26.53
N GLU A 313 -7.23 -9.93 27.22
CA GLU A 313 -8.55 -10.08 26.62
C GLU A 313 -8.82 -8.98 25.59
N GLN A 314 -8.54 -7.72 25.93
CA GLN A 314 -8.74 -6.59 25.02
C GLN A 314 -7.83 -6.64 23.79
N LEU A 315 -6.58 -7.11 23.92
CA LEU A 315 -5.66 -7.29 22.79
C LEU A 315 -6.19 -8.31 21.77
N GLN A 316 -7.15 -9.18 22.14
CA GLN A 316 -7.77 -10.13 21.22
C GLN A 316 -8.95 -9.54 20.44
N ASP A 317 -9.47 -8.37 20.85
CA ASP A 317 -10.56 -7.69 20.16
C ASP A 317 -10.00 -6.59 19.24
N ALA A 318 -10.17 -6.78 17.93
CA ALA A 318 -9.69 -5.84 16.92
C ALA A 318 -10.27 -4.42 17.06
N ASN A 319 -11.43 -4.24 17.72
CA ASN A 319 -12.08 -2.92 17.85
C ASN A 319 -11.61 -2.13 19.06
N SER A 320 -11.06 -2.80 20.08
CA SER A 320 -10.65 -2.20 21.35
C SER A 320 -9.18 -2.43 21.70
N SER A 321 -8.43 -3.21 20.92
CA SER A 321 -7.02 -3.52 21.19
C SER A 321 -6.15 -2.27 21.36
N TRP A 322 -6.44 -1.20 20.62
CA TRP A 322 -5.75 0.09 20.69
C TRP A 322 -5.92 0.82 22.03
N MET A 323 -6.88 0.40 22.87
CA MET A 323 -7.09 0.98 24.20
C MET A 323 -6.09 0.48 25.24
N VAL A 324 -5.37 -0.62 24.94
CA VAL A 324 -4.38 -1.18 25.87
C VAL A 324 -3.14 -0.31 25.88
N GLU A 325 -2.77 0.18 27.06
CA GLU A 325 -1.60 1.05 27.22
C GLU A 325 -0.29 0.34 26.94
N ASP A 326 0.67 1.11 26.43
CA ASP A 326 2.02 0.64 26.10
C ASP A 326 1.96 -0.63 25.22
N SER A 327 1.15 -0.60 24.17
CA SER A 327 0.91 -1.73 23.28
C SER A 327 1.16 -1.37 21.83
N PHE A 328 1.50 -2.38 21.01
CA PHE A 328 1.65 -2.18 19.57
C PHE A 328 0.36 -1.65 18.92
N PRO A 329 -0.85 -2.16 19.21
CA PRO A 329 -2.08 -1.60 18.66
C PRO A 329 -2.30 -0.12 18.98
N ARG A 330 -1.89 0.34 20.17
CA ARG A 330 -1.92 1.78 20.52
C ARG A 330 -0.96 2.57 19.64
N ALA A 331 0.30 2.15 19.55
CA ALA A 331 1.29 2.81 18.70
C ALA A 331 0.88 2.81 17.21
N LEU A 332 0.30 1.71 16.72
CA LEU A 332 -0.18 1.59 15.35
C LEU A 332 -1.34 2.56 15.05
N ARG A 333 -2.23 2.79 16.03
CA ARG A 333 -3.30 3.78 15.88
C ARG A 333 -2.73 5.19 15.68
N GLU A 334 -1.80 5.61 16.54
CA GLU A 334 -1.16 6.92 16.41
C GLU A 334 -0.30 7.03 15.13
N TYR A 335 0.31 5.93 14.69
CA TYR A 335 1.00 5.86 13.38
C TYR A 335 0.04 6.17 12.23
N ASN A 336 -1.14 5.54 12.22
CA ASN A 336 -2.14 5.76 11.17
C ASN A 336 -2.68 7.19 11.20
N GLU A 337 -2.94 7.75 12.39
CA GLU A 337 -3.34 9.17 12.53
C GLU A 337 -2.26 10.11 11.96
N MET A 338 -0.98 9.84 12.22
CA MET A 338 0.14 10.60 11.64
C MET A 338 0.20 10.46 10.11
N VAL A 339 -0.06 9.26 9.56
CA VAL A 339 -0.12 9.04 8.11
C VAL A 339 -1.24 9.85 7.47
N ASP A 340 -2.43 9.88 8.09
CA ASP A 340 -3.57 10.65 7.60
C ASP A 340 -3.28 12.15 7.62
N ASP A 341 -2.71 12.67 8.72
CA ASP A 341 -2.29 14.07 8.80
C ASP A 341 -1.22 14.41 7.75
N TYR A 342 -0.24 13.53 7.53
CA TYR A 342 0.78 13.74 6.51
C TYR A 342 0.17 13.84 5.10
N ASN A 343 -0.78 12.96 4.79
CA ASN A 343 -1.48 12.97 3.51
C ASN A 343 -2.32 14.26 3.32
N SER A 344 -2.70 14.92 4.42
CA SER A 344 -3.42 16.20 4.40
C SER A 344 -2.53 17.45 4.25
N LEU A 345 -1.20 17.31 4.27
CA LEU A 345 -0.26 18.43 4.08
C LEU A 345 -0.21 18.99 2.65
N ARG A 346 -0.94 18.37 1.71
CA ARG A 346 -0.95 18.67 0.28
C ARG A 346 -1.87 19.83 -0.08
#